data_AF-A0A1A8GQB1-F1
#
_entry.id   AF-A0A1A8GQB1-F1
#
_cell.length_a   1.000
_cell.length_b   1.000
_cell.length_c   1.000
_cell.angle_alpha   90.00
_cell.angle_beta   90.00
_cell.angle_gamma   90.00
#
_symmetry.space_group_name_H-M   'P 1'
#
loop_
_entity.id
_entity.type
_entity.pdbx_description
1 polymer ?
#
loop_
_entity_poly.entity_id
_entity_poly.type
_entity_poly.pdbx_seq_one_letter_code
_entity_poly.pdbx_strand_id
1 'polypeptide(L)'
;MALHRLTFRLRPKVRSLYTSGCWQQEAAAPQSEPEPLSVCRTQEQDPAGHMEKHIGQFYTLPPSHVRPLFPHGLPYRFQQQAKTFNEACVMVRQPALEVISYLKSTDFSKPAQRYLFYGLKGSGKTMSLCHAVHFCYTQGWLVLHVPDAHLWVKNCRELLPSSYKDSRFDQPLQAATWLRNFKITNEPFLSKIKTKHRYVWTKREFTEEGSLLGVLVDQGISRVKSSSDVAGALMKELRLQSGQPDAVFRLAVAVDGVNALWGRSTIKKEDKSAVDPEELTLVHNLKKLMKNDWSGGAIVTTLSQTGSLYTSKSFYLPRELLGETGFDSMDPFIPVSVPDYSEKEFESCYLYYMDRNWLQHPQSRQEDGKKELIFLSNRNPSLFEKLCGFL
;
A
#
# COMPACT_ATOMS: atom_id res chain seq x y z
N MET A 1 -36.38 -57.26 10.25
CA MET A 1 -37.19 -57.28 11.48
C MET A 1 -37.76 -55.89 11.68
N ALA A 2 -39.07 -55.77 11.42
CA ALA A 2 -39.87 -54.58 11.68
C ALA A 2 -40.35 -54.57 13.14
N LEU A 3 -40.79 -53.41 13.63
CA LEU A 3 -41.83 -53.11 14.65
C LEU A 3 -41.53 -51.70 15.20
N HIS A 4 -42.17 -50.59 14.80
CA HIS A 4 -43.56 -50.14 15.00
C HIS A 4 -44.11 -50.20 16.43
N ARG A 5 -44.40 -49.01 17.03
CA ARG A 5 -45.66 -48.60 17.73
C ARG A 5 -45.45 -47.20 18.38
N LEU A 6 -46.05 -46.10 17.89
CA LEU A 6 -47.42 -45.58 18.13
C LEU A 6 -47.75 -45.34 19.62
N THR A 7 -47.62 -44.09 20.09
CA THR A 7 -48.67 -43.06 20.37
C THR A 7 -49.33 -43.14 21.74
N PHE A 8 -49.36 -42.01 22.46
CA PHE A 8 -50.59 -41.49 23.08
C PHE A 8 -50.50 -39.97 23.29
N ARG A 9 -51.53 -39.25 22.83
CA ARG A 9 -51.79 -37.82 23.06
C ARG A 9 -52.40 -37.63 24.44
N LEU A 10 -52.15 -36.47 25.08
CA LEU A 10 -53.14 -35.76 25.91
C LEU A 10 -52.77 -34.27 25.99
N ARG A 11 -53.72 -33.41 25.60
CA ARG A 11 -53.68 -31.94 25.74
C ARG A 11 -54.09 -31.56 27.18
N PRO A 12 -53.80 -30.32 27.58
CA PRO A 12 -54.93 -29.46 27.94
C PRO A 12 -54.91 -28.11 27.21
N LYS A 13 -56.12 -27.66 26.87
CA LYS A 13 -56.45 -26.27 26.47
C LYS A 13 -56.53 -25.39 27.72
N VAL A 14 -56.63 -24.06 27.47
CA VAL A 14 -57.18 -22.96 28.32
C VAL A 14 -56.04 -22.05 28.82
N ARG A 15 -55.97 -20.74 28.60
CA ARG A 15 -56.87 -19.70 28.04
C ARG A 15 -55.98 -18.55 27.53
N SER A 16 -56.41 -17.90 26.45
CA SER A 16 -55.95 -16.56 26.06
C SER A 16 -56.64 -15.52 26.95
N LEU A 17 -55.88 -14.56 27.47
CA LEU A 17 -56.35 -13.24 27.85
C LEU A 17 -55.37 -12.22 27.29
N TYR A 18 -55.82 -11.51 26.25
CA TYR A 18 -55.22 -10.26 25.78
C TYR A 18 -55.60 -9.14 26.74
N THR A 19 -54.61 -8.41 27.23
CA THR A 19 -54.67 -6.99 27.63
C THR A 19 -53.23 -6.48 27.56
N SER A 20 -52.85 -5.81 26.47
CA SER A 20 -52.82 -4.34 26.35
C SER A 20 -51.98 -3.68 27.45
N GLY A 21 -50.79 -3.21 27.07
CA GLY A 21 -49.86 -2.52 27.95
C GLY A 21 -48.56 -2.20 27.23
N CYS A 22 -48.64 -1.33 26.23
CA CYS A 22 -47.50 -0.74 25.53
C CYS A 22 -46.62 0.03 26.53
N TRP A 23 -45.40 -0.46 26.77
CA TRP A 23 -44.29 0.34 27.26
C TRP A 23 -43.08 0.01 26.39
N GLN A 24 -42.96 0.73 25.29
CA GLN A 24 -41.69 0.83 24.57
C GLN A 24 -40.75 1.67 25.44
N GLN A 25 -39.82 1.03 26.14
CA GLN A 25 -38.58 1.68 26.51
C GLN A 25 -37.62 1.47 25.32
N GLU A 26 -37.45 2.52 24.52
CA GLU A 26 -36.27 2.70 23.69
C GLU A 26 -35.06 2.71 24.62
N ALA A 27 -34.37 1.57 24.69
CA ALA A 27 -33.04 1.50 25.26
C ALA A 27 -32.11 2.29 24.33
N ALA A 28 -31.88 3.56 24.68
CA ALA A 28 -30.81 4.34 24.11
C ALA A 28 -29.51 3.54 24.26
N ALA A 29 -28.88 3.21 23.14
CA ALA A 29 -27.53 2.66 23.14
C ALA A 29 -26.64 3.62 23.95
N PRO A 30 -25.86 3.13 24.93
CA PRO A 30 -24.91 3.99 25.61
C PRO A 30 -23.97 4.52 24.53
N GLN A 31 -23.98 5.85 24.34
CA GLN A 31 -22.90 6.52 23.65
C GLN A 31 -21.64 6.16 24.44
N SER A 32 -20.76 5.37 23.83
CA SER A 32 -19.46 5.07 24.39
C SER A 32 -18.76 6.39 24.67
N GLU A 33 -18.61 6.76 25.94
CA GLU A 33 -17.67 7.80 26.34
C GLU A 33 -16.32 7.45 25.71
N PRO A 34 -15.60 8.40 25.08
CA PRO A 34 -14.28 8.11 24.55
C PRO A 34 -13.40 7.65 25.72
N GLU A 35 -12.91 6.40 25.66
CA GLU A 35 -11.93 5.89 26.60
C GLU A 35 -10.81 6.92 26.78
N PRO A 36 -10.28 7.12 27.99
CA PRO A 36 -9.17 8.04 28.20
C PRO A 36 -8.03 7.62 27.27
N LEU A 37 -7.74 8.47 26.28
CA LEU A 37 -6.78 8.13 25.25
C LEU A 37 -5.45 7.78 25.88
N SER A 38 -4.99 6.57 25.62
CA SER A 38 -3.64 6.15 26.00
C SER A 38 -2.65 7.13 25.36
N VAL A 39 -1.60 7.50 26.13
CA VAL A 39 -0.57 8.49 25.74
C VAL A 39 0.06 8.18 24.37
N CYS A 40 0.00 6.91 23.94
CA CYS A 40 0.50 6.44 22.66
C CYS A 40 -0.41 6.75 21.46
N ARG A 41 -1.67 7.16 21.64
CA ARG A 41 -2.60 7.50 20.54
C ARG A 41 -2.73 9.01 20.35
N THR A 42 -3.00 9.43 19.12
CA THR A 42 -3.37 10.82 18.80
C THR A 42 -4.85 10.92 18.43
N GLN A 43 -5.47 12.06 18.77
CA GLN A 43 -6.81 12.43 18.31
C GLN A 43 -6.83 12.86 16.83
N GLU A 44 -5.70 13.34 16.33
CA GLU A 44 -5.56 13.77 14.94
C GLU A 44 -5.49 12.55 14.03
N GLN A 45 -6.56 12.30 13.27
CA GLN A 45 -6.64 11.19 12.32
C GLN A 45 -6.26 11.61 10.89
N ASP A 46 -6.29 12.91 10.60
CA ASP A 46 -5.94 13.44 9.28
C ASP A 46 -4.42 13.57 9.14
N PRO A 47 -3.78 12.87 8.18
CA PRO A 47 -2.35 13.02 7.90
C PRO A 47 -1.92 14.46 7.61
N ALA A 48 -2.82 15.31 7.12
CA ALA A 48 -2.52 16.71 6.86
C ALA A 48 -2.38 17.52 8.16
N GLY A 49 -3.05 17.14 9.24
CA GLY A 49 -2.95 17.79 10.56
C GLY A 49 -1.72 17.36 11.37
N HIS A 50 -0.96 16.36 10.90
CA HIS A 50 0.18 15.86 11.67
C HIS A 50 1.34 16.88 11.73
N MET A 51 1.87 17.06 12.94
CA MET A 51 2.95 17.99 13.28
C MET A 51 3.99 17.26 14.14
N GLU A 52 5.11 17.92 14.45
CA GLU A 52 6.19 17.36 15.27
C GLU A 52 5.72 16.88 16.66
N LYS A 53 4.70 17.52 17.22
CA LYS A 53 4.09 17.11 18.51
C LYS A 53 3.46 15.72 18.48
N HIS A 54 3.09 15.22 17.30
CA HIS A 54 2.46 13.91 17.14
C HIS A 54 3.50 12.80 16.88
N ILE A 55 4.80 13.11 16.80
CA ILE A 55 5.85 12.12 16.55
C ILE A 55 5.82 11.04 17.65
N GLY A 56 5.81 9.78 17.22
CA GLY A 56 5.72 8.61 18.09
C GLY A 56 4.29 8.22 18.46
N GLN A 57 3.27 9.04 18.19
CA GLN A 57 1.88 8.69 18.45
C GLN A 57 1.25 7.90 17.30
N PHE A 58 0.29 7.04 17.62
CA PHE A 58 -0.49 6.26 16.67
C PHE A 58 -1.78 6.98 16.31
N TYR A 59 -1.98 7.19 15.02
CA TYR A 59 -3.29 7.60 14.50
C TYR A 59 -4.00 6.40 13.90
N THR A 60 -5.32 6.39 13.99
CA THR A 60 -6.15 5.31 13.45
C THR A 60 -6.46 5.60 11.99
N LEU A 61 -6.14 4.66 11.10
CA LEU A 61 -6.59 4.72 9.71
C LEU A 61 -8.09 4.42 9.65
N PRO A 62 -8.91 5.32 9.09
CA PRO A 62 -10.34 5.06 8.93
C PRO A 62 -10.56 3.77 8.13
N PRO A 63 -11.41 2.83 8.59
CA PRO A 63 -11.70 1.60 7.85
C PRO A 63 -12.26 1.87 6.44
N SER A 64 -12.93 3.02 6.28
CA SER A 64 -13.41 3.55 5.00
C SER A 64 -12.27 3.83 4.02
N HIS A 65 -11.07 4.19 4.49
CA HIS A 65 -9.91 4.48 3.66
C HIS A 65 -9.04 3.24 3.44
N VAL A 66 -8.90 2.37 4.44
CA VAL A 66 -7.97 1.21 4.37
C VAL A 66 -8.27 0.30 3.18
N ARG A 67 -9.54 -0.09 2.98
CA ARG A 67 -9.94 -0.98 1.89
C ARG A 67 -9.71 -0.38 0.49
N PRO A 68 -10.18 0.85 0.20
CA PRO A 68 -9.97 1.45 -1.12
C PRO A 68 -8.52 1.87 -1.38
N LEU A 69 -7.83 2.44 -0.38
CA LEU A 69 -6.47 2.96 -0.55
C LEU A 69 -5.41 1.85 -0.61
N PHE A 70 -5.56 0.83 0.24
CA PHE A 70 -4.58 -0.25 0.35
C PHE A 70 -5.19 -1.65 0.12
N PRO A 71 -5.76 -1.93 -1.06
CA PRO A 71 -6.27 -3.28 -1.37
C PRO A 71 -5.17 -4.33 -1.21
N HIS A 72 -3.95 -4.02 -1.67
CA HIS A 72 -2.75 -4.87 -1.52
C HIS A 72 -1.47 -4.09 -1.18
N GLY A 73 -1.61 -2.94 -0.51
CA GLY A 73 -0.50 -2.01 -0.24
C GLY A 73 0.20 -2.18 1.11
N LEU A 74 -0.50 -2.70 2.12
CA LEU A 74 0.04 -2.82 3.47
C LEU A 74 0.94 -4.06 3.59
N PRO A 75 2.04 -4.01 4.38
CA PRO A 75 2.83 -5.19 4.68
C PRO A 75 1.98 -6.31 5.28
N TYR A 76 2.20 -7.56 4.86
CA TYR A 76 1.41 -8.72 5.32
C TYR A 76 1.29 -8.83 6.84
N ARG A 77 2.39 -8.59 7.56
CA ARG A 77 2.40 -8.62 9.04
C ARG A 77 1.55 -7.51 9.66
N PHE A 78 1.58 -6.32 9.07
CA PHE A 78 0.71 -5.24 9.50
C PHE A 78 -0.77 -5.57 9.22
N GLN A 79 -1.07 -6.24 8.11
CA GLN A 79 -2.44 -6.73 7.86
C GLN A 79 -2.88 -7.76 8.91
N GLN A 80 -1.99 -8.68 9.32
CA GLN A 80 -2.27 -9.62 10.41
C GLN A 80 -2.51 -8.89 11.72
N GLN A 81 -1.65 -7.93 12.07
CA GLN A 81 -1.80 -7.10 13.26
C GLN A 81 -3.13 -6.33 13.26
N ALA A 82 -3.46 -5.66 12.15
CA ALA A 82 -4.69 -4.89 12.02
C ALA A 82 -5.94 -5.78 12.13
N LYS A 83 -5.86 -7.00 11.59
CA LYS A 83 -6.93 -8.00 11.73
C LYS A 83 -7.07 -8.50 13.17
N THR A 84 -5.96 -8.74 13.87
CA THR A 84 -5.98 -9.22 15.26
C THR A 84 -6.47 -8.14 16.22
N PHE A 85 -6.07 -6.88 16.00
CA PHE A 85 -6.48 -5.75 16.83
C PHE A 85 -7.84 -5.16 16.42
N ASN A 86 -8.41 -5.59 15.30
CA ASN A 86 -9.62 -4.98 14.72
C ASN A 86 -9.50 -3.46 14.49
N GLU A 87 -8.27 -2.94 14.39
CA GLU A 87 -7.96 -1.54 14.11
C GLU A 87 -6.65 -1.43 13.33
N ALA A 88 -6.55 -0.45 12.44
CA ALA A 88 -5.36 -0.19 11.65
C ALA A 88 -4.68 1.09 12.13
N CYS A 89 -3.85 0.98 13.16
CA CYS A 89 -3.15 2.13 13.74
C CYS A 89 -1.73 2.26 13.16
N VAL A 90 -1.38 3.46 12.70
CA VAL A 90 -0.04 3.75 12.14
C VAL A 90 0.64 4.80 13.00
N MET A 91 1.90 4.56 13.35
CA MET A 91 2.71 5.52 14.09
C MET A 91 3.15 6.67 13.19
N VAL A 92 3.00 7.91 13.65
CA VAL A 92 3.56 9.09 13.01
C VAL A 92 5.06 9.14 13.29
N ARG A 93 5.87 9.05 12.22
CA ARG A 93 7.33 9.08 12.30
C ARG A 93 7.91 10.29 11.59
N GLN A 94 9.08 10.74 12.05
CA GLN A 94 9.78 11.90 11.50
C GLN A 94 10.03 11.81 9.97
N PRO A 95 10.48 10.68 9.38
CA PRO A 95 10.73 10.61 7.94
C PRO A 95 9.47 10.81 7.08
N ALA A 96 8.32 10.34 7.57
CA ALA A 96 7.05 10.52 6.87
C ALA A 96 6.57 11.97 6.95
N LEU A 97 6.72 12.61 8.12
CA LEU A 97 6.41 14.04 8.30
C LEU A 97 7.29 14.94 7.42
N GLU A 98 8.56 14.61 7.27
CA GLU A 98 9.49 15.33 6.41
C GLU A 98 9.04 15.28 4.93
N VAL A 99 8.68 14.10 4.42
CA VAL A 99 8.16 13.99 3.05
C VAL A 99 6.80 14.70 2.91
N ILE A 100 5.92 14.60 3.89
CA ILE A 100 4.63 15.30 3.87
C ILE A 100 4.84 16.82 3.89
N SER A 101 5.81 17.35 4.64
CA SER A 101 6.11 18.79 4.64
C SER A 101 6.63 19.24 3.28
N TYR A 102 7.52 18.48 2.64
CA TYR A 102 7.96 18.75 1.28
C TYR A 102 6.81 18.73 0.27
N LEU A 103 5.93 17.73 0.35
CA LEU A 103 4.75 17.63 -0.53
C LEU A 103 3.79 18.81 -0.36
N LYS A 104 3.63 19.33 0.87
CA LYS A 104 2.84 20.54 1.15
C LYS A 104 3.47 21.80 0.56
N SER A 105 4.80 21.92 0.61
CA SER A 105 5.54 23.07 0.07
C SER A 105 5.86 22.97 -1.42
N THR A 106 5.49 21.87 -2.08
CA THR A 106 5.88 21.62 -3.47
C THR A 106 5.13 22.52 -4.43
N ASP A 107 5.88 23.17 -5.32
CA ASP A 107 5.33 23.88 -6.48
C ASP A 107 5.10 22.88 -7.62
N PHE A 108 3.83 22.66 -7.97
CA PHE A 108 3.41 21.68 -8.96
C PHE A 108 3.62 22.13 -10.41
N SER A 109 4.02 23.38 -10.65
CA SER A 109 4.44 23.84 -11.97
C SER A 109 5.82 23.28 -12.38
N LYS A 110 6.64 22.93 -11.38
CA LYS A 110 7.98 22.36 -11.56
C LYS A 110 7.91 20.87 -11.92
N PRO A 111 9.00 20.29 -12.47
CA PRO A 111 9.07 18.86 -12.72
C PRO A 111 8.87 18.05 -11.43
N ALA A 112 8.29 16.86 -11.58
CA ALA A 112 7.94 15.98 -10.46
C ALA A 112 9.17 15.66 -9.60
N GLN A 113 9.09 15.99 -8.31
CA GLN A 113 10.14 15.71 -7.35
C GLN A 113 10.16 14.22 -6.99
N ARG A 114 11.36 13.67 -6.81
CA ARG A 114 11.59 12.26 -6.46
C ARG A 114 12.07 12.18 -5.02
N TYR A 115 11.30 11.50 -4.17
CA TYR A 115 11.66 11.20 -2.78
C TYR A 115 12.02 9.72 -2.68
N LEU A 116 13.12 9.41 -2.00
CA LEU A 116 13.62 8.04 -1.84
C LEU A 116 13.83 7.71 -0.36
N PHE A 117 12.95 6.89 0.21
CA PHE A 117 13.14 6.33 1.53
C PHE A 117 14.16 5.20 1.52
N TYR A 118 15.23 5.32 2.31
CA TYR A 118 16.25 4.29 2.48
C TYR A 118 16.53 4.02 3.96
N GLY A 119 17.19 2.91 4.27
CA GLY A 119 17.48 2.51 5.65
C GLY A 119 17.51 1.00 5.85
N LEU A 120 17.89 0.58 7.05
CA LEU A 120 18.10 -0.83 7.40
C LEU A 120 16.85 -1.70 7.19
N LYS A 121 17.06 -3.00 7.04
CA LYS A 121 15.96 -3.96 6.91
C LYS A 121 15.06 -3.88 8.16
N GLY A 122 13.75 -3.77 7.93
CA GLY A 122 12.77 -3.73 9.02
C GLY A 122 12.62 -2.39 9.72
N SER A 123 13.24 -1.30 9.23
CA SER A 123 13.14 0.04 9.83
C SER A 123 11.79 0.76 9.61
N GLY A 124 10.86 0.19 8.85
CA GLY A 124 9.52 0.78 8.64
C GLY A 124 9.37 1.68 7.39
N LYS A 125 10.29 1.62 6.42
CA LYS A 125 10.21 2.37 5.15
C LYS A 125 8.86 2.28 4.44
N THR A 126 8.34 1.07 4.26
CA THR A 126 7.02 0.84 3.62
C THR A 126 5.89 1.51 4.41
N MET A 127 5.94 1.47 5.74
CA MET A 127 4.92 2.14 6.56
C MET A 127 4.99 3.66 6.43
N SER A 128 6.20 4.24 6.36
CA SER A 128 6.38 5.67 6.07
C SER A 128 5.85 6.04 4.68
N LEU A 129 6.06 5.19 3.67
CA LEU A 129 5.47 5.36 2.33
C LEU A 129 3.94 5.30 2.39
N CYS A 130 3.36 4.31 3.08
CA CYS A 130 1.90 4.21 3.26
C CYS A 130 1.33 5.46 3.95
N HIS A 131 2.02 6.03 4.94
CA HIS A 131 1.59 7.26 5.58
C HIS A 131 1.59 8.44 4.60
N ALA A 132 2.65 8.61 3.80
CA ALA A 132 2.68 9.63 2.74
C ALA A 132 1.59 9.41 1.67
N VAL A 133 1.32 8.16 1.30
CA VAL A 133 0.25 7.79 0.36
C VAL A 133 -1.14 8.10 0.92
N HIS A 134 -1.37 7.86 2.22
CA HIS A 134 -2.61 8.22 2.89
C HIS A 134 -2.82 9.74 2.94
N PHE A 135 -1.75 10.51 3.12
CA PHE A 135 -1.80 11.96 2.95
C PHE A 135 -2.22 12.35 1.51
N CYS A 136 -1.58 11.81 0.47
CA CYS A 136 -1.95 12.12 -0.91
C CYS A 136 -3.42 11.77 -1.22
N TYR A 137 -3.89 10.62 -0.72
CA TYR A 137 -5.28 10.18 -0.90
C TYR A 137 -6.29 11.12 -0.25
N THR A 138 -6.06 11.52 1.00
CA THR A 138 -6.94 12.45 1.75
C THR A 138 -6.98 13.83 1.12
N GLN A 139 -5.91 14.27 0.46
CA GLN A 139 -5.85 15.51 -0.32
C GLN A 139 -6.49 15.41 -1.72
N GLY A 140 -7.09 14.26 -2.08
CA GLY A 140 -7.75 14.07 -3.36
C GLY A 140 -6.79 13.92 -4.54
N TRP A 141 -5.63 13.32 -4.34
CA TRP A 141 -4.69 13.01 -5.43
C TRP A 141 -5.03 11.66 -6.05
N LEU A 142 -4.68 11.49 -7.32
CA LEU A 142 -4.69 10.20 -7.99
C LEU A 142 -3.45 9.41 -7.56
N VAL A 143 -3.68 8.28 -6.90
CA VAL A 143 -2.62 7.45 -6.30
C VAL A 143 -2.30 6.29 -7.23
N LEU A 144 -1.09 6.29 -7.78
CA LEU A 144 -0.52 5.17 -8.51
C LEU A 144 0.45 4.43 -7.58
N HIS A 145 -0.04 3.40 -6.91
CA HIS A 145 0.75 2.62 -5.96
C HIS A 145 1.19 1.26 -6.53
N VAL A 146 2.48 0.96 -6.42
CA VAL A 146 3.10 -0.33 -6.70
C VAL A 146 3.64 -0.90 -5.37
N PRO A 147 2.91 -1.84 -4.73
CA PRO A 147 3.22 -2.30 -3.37
C PRO A 147 4.52 -3.09 -3.19
N ASP A 148 4.99 -3.77 -4.25
CA ASP A 148 6.29 -4.42 -4.26
C ASP A 148 6.72 -4.64 -5.72
N ALA A 149 7.64 -3.79 -6.20
CA ALA A 149 8.18 -3.92 -7.55
C ALA A 149 9.00 -5.21 -7.75
N HIS A 150 9.48 -5.85 -6.68
CA HIS A 150 10.20 -7.12 -6.80
C HIS A 150 9.32 -8.23 -7.34
N LEU A 151 8.00 -8.20 -7.10
CA LEU A 151 7.06 -9.19 -7.63
C LEU A 151 6.94 -9.16 -9.15
N TRP A 152 7.33 -8.06 -9.79
CA TRP A 152 7.34 -7.95 -11.26
C TRP A 152 8.61 -8.54 -11.87
N VAL A 153 9.68 -8.75 -11.10
CA VAL A 153 10.96 -9.29 -11.60
C VAL A 153 11.27 -10.70 -11.10
N LYS A 154 10.37 -11.32 -10.33
CA LYS A 154 10.50 -12.71 -9.84
C LYS A 154 9.17 -13.46 -9.83
N ASN A 155 9.25 -14.78 -9.73
CA ASN A 155 8.09 -15.67 -9.55
C ASN A 155 6.97 -15.46 -10.60
N CYS A 156 7.35 -15.15 -11.84
CA CYS A 156 6.38 -15.00 -12.93
C CYS A 156 5.92 -16.38 -13.39
N ARG A 157 4.61 -16.65 -13.26
CA ARG A 157 4.02 -17.94 -13.66
C ARG A 157 3.79 -18.04 -15.15
N GLU A 158 3.36 -16.94 -15.77
CA GLU A 158 3.05 -16.84 -17.19
C GLU A 158 3.79 -15.64 -17.76
N LEU A 159 4.63 -15.89 -18.75
CA LEU A 159 5.38 -14.89 -19.48
C LEU A 159 5.00 -15.05 -20.95
N LEU A 160 4.52 -13.98 -21.59
CA LEU A 160 4.12 -13.99 -22.98
C LEU A 160 4.99 -13.02 -23.78
N PRO A 161 5.31 -13.29 -25.06
CA PRO A 161 5.85 -12.26 -25.93
C PRO A 161 4.80 -11.14 -26.10
N SER A 162 5.24 -9.88 -26.06
CA SER A 162 4.32 -8.75 -26.14
C SER A 162 3.72 -8.62 -27.53
N SER A 163 2.40 -8.43 -27.60
CA SER A 163 1.69 -8.18 -28.86
C SER A 163 1.99 -6.81 -29.48
N TYR A 164 2.40 -5.85 -28.66
CA TYR A 164 2.70 -4.49 -29.11
C TYR A 164 4.15 -4.32 -29.55
N LYS A 165 5.10 -5.01 -28.90
CA LYS A 165 6.51 -4.94 -29.23
C LYS A 165 7.21 -6.28 -29.05
N ASP A 166 7.60 -6.90 -30.15
CA ASP A 166 8.22 -8.24 -30.20
C ASP A 166 9.48 -8.39 -29.32
N SER A 167 10.20 -7.30 -29.05
CA SER A 167 11.39 -7.30 -28.20
C SER A 167 11.10 -7.34 -26.70
N ARG A 168 9.84 -7.45 -26.28
CA ARG A 168 9.41 -7.37 -24.89
C ARG A 168 8.54 -8.55 -24.48
N PHE A 169 8.46 -8.74 -23.17
CA PHE A 169 7.63 -9.75 -22.53
C PHE A 169 6.57 -9.13 -21.63
N ASP A 170 5.38 -9.69 -21.72
CA ASP A 170 4.20 -9.31 -20.98
C ASP A 170 3.96 -10.25 -19.79
N GLN A 171 3.45 -9.66 -18.71
CA GLN A 171 3.16 -10.32 -17.44
C GLN A 171 1.68 -10.13 -17.09
N PRO A 172 0.79 -10.86 -17.78
CA PRO A 172 -0.63 -10.56 -17.81
C PRO A 172 -1.29 -10.69 -16.42
N LEU A 173 -0.89 -11.68 -15.61
CA LEU A 173 -1.45 -11.91 -14.28
C LEU A 173 -1.13 -10.79 -13.28
N GLN A 174 0.12 -10.33 -13.28
CA GLN A 174 0.59 -9.22 -12.46
C GLN A 174 -0.09 -7.92 -12.89
N ALA A 175 -0.15 -7.66 -14.20
CA ALA A 175 -0.80 -6.48 -14.76
C ALA A 175 -2.30 -6.44 -14.44
N ALA A 176 -3.04 -7.53 -14.65
CA ALA A 176 -4.47 -7.60 -14.35
C ALA A 176 -4.78 -7.40 -12.86
N THR A 177 -3.94 -7.97 -11.98
CA THR A 177 -4.08 -7.81 -10.53
C THR A 177 -3.81 -6.36 -10.11
N TRP A 178 -2.77 -5.74 -10.68
CA TRP A 178 -2.46 -4.34 -10.42
C TRP A 178 -3.55 -3.40 -10.94
N LEU A 179 -4.09 -3.64 -12.15
CA LEU A 179 -5.21 -2.85 -12.71
C LEU A 179 -6.48 -2.94 -11.86
N ARG A 180 -6.81 -4.12 -11.32
CA ARG A 180 -7.93 -4.27 -10.37
C ARG A 180 -7.75 -3.40 -9.12
N ASN A 181 -6.53 -3.39 -8.56
CA ASN A 181 -6.23 -2.56 -7.38
C ASN A 181 -6.30 -1.07 -7.73
N PHE A 182 -5.72 -0.68 -8.86
CA PHE A 182 -5.76 0.69 -9.35
C PHE A 182 -7.20 1.18 -9.53
N LYS A 183 -8.09 0.32 -10.05
CA LYS A 183 -9.51 0.61 -10.22
C LYS A 183 -10.18 0.94 -8.89
N ILE A 184 -9.96 0.10 -7.87
CA ILE A 184 -10.54 0.25 -6.53
C ILE A 184 -10.08 1.56 -5.88
N THR A 185 -8.80 1.89 -5.96
CA THR A 185 -8.24 3.09 -5.30
C THR A 185 -8.69 4.39 -5.96
N ASN A 186 -8.79 4.42 -7.30
CA ASN A 186 -8.98 5.66 -8.05
C ASN A 186 -10.34 5.76 -8.75
N GLU A 187 -11.34 4.98 -8.32
CA GLU A 187 -12.69 4.96 -8.89
C GLU A 187 -13.27 6.37 -9.19
N PRO A 188 -13.13 7.38 -8.30
CA PRO A 188 -13.68 8.72 -8.55
C PRO A 188 -13.05 9.46 -9.74
N PHE A 189 -11.84 9.08 -10.17
CA PHE A 189 -11.11 9.72 -11.27
C PHE A 189 -11.35 9.02 -12.62
N LEU A 190 -11.68 7.73 -12.60
CA LEU A 190 -11.83 6.92 -13.82
C LEU A 190 -12.95 7.40 -14.73
N SER A 191 -14.00 7.99 -14.17
CA SER A 191 -15.13 8.57 -14.89
C SER A 191 -14.88 10.01 -15.37
N LYS A 192 -13.82 10.67 -14.90
CA LYS A 192 -13.49 12.06 -15.20
C LYS A 192 -12.41 12.19 -16.26
N ILE A 193 -11.42 11.30 -16.21
CA ILE A 193 -10.26 11.33 -17.10
C ILE A 193 -10.60 10.68 -18.44
N LYS A 194 -10.25 11.34 -19.54
CA LYS A 194 -10.43 10.84 -20.91
C LYS A 194 -9.08 10.50 -21.54
N THR A 195 -9.02 9.50 -22.40
CA THR A 195 -7.81 9.15 -23.16
C THR A 195 -7.51 10.20 -24.23
N LYS A 196 -6.23 10.54 -24.41
CA LYS A 196 -5.77 11.44 -25.50
C LYS A 196 -5.29 10.69 -26.73
N HIS A 197 -5.12 9.37 -26.62
CA HIS A 197 -4.67 8.55 -27.73
C HIS A 197 -5.66 7.44 -28.03
N ARG A 198 -5.69 7.05 -29.30
CA ARG A 198 -6.32 5.81 -29.76
C ARG A 198 -5.38 4.64 -29.50
N TYR A 199 -5.91 3.59 -28.87
CA TYR A 199 -5.19 2.35 -28.59
C TYR A 199 -5.82 1.19 -29.34
N VAL A 200 -5.01 0.39 -30.04
CA VAL A 200 -5.47 -0.79 -30.78
C VAL A 200 -4.97 -2.03 -30.05
N TRP A 201 -5.88 -2.87 -29.56
CA TRP A 201 -5.57 -4.09 -28.81
C TRP A 201 -5.54 -5.30 -29.72
N THR A 202 -6.53 -5.38 -30.63
CA THR A 202 -6.63 -6.41 -31.65
C THR A 202 -7.15 -5.79 -32.93
N LYS A 203 -7.20 -6.57 -34.03
CA LYS A 203 -7.76 -6.10 -35.31
C LYS A 203 -9.22 -5.62 -35.20
N ARG A 204 -9.97 -6.10 -34.20
CA ARG A 204 -11.39 -5.79 -34.00
C ARG A 204 -11.65 -4.83 -32.83
N GLU A 205 -10.68 -4.67 -31.94
CA GLU A 205 -10.88 -3.89 -30.72
C GLU A 205 -9.85 -2.79 -30.58
N PHE A 206 -10.39 -1.61 -30.34
CA PHE A 206 -9.64 -0.40 -30.12
C PHE A 206 -10.40 0.45 -29.10
N THR A 207 -9.65 1.22 -28.35
CA THR A 207 -10.18 2.29 -27.50
C THR A 207 -9.95 3.59 -28.25
N GLU A 208 -11.03 4.30 -28.56
CA GLU A 208 -10.95 5.59 -29.25
C GLU A 208 -10.40 6.69 -28.34
N GLU A 209 -9.87 7.72 -28.97
CA GLU A 209 -9.53 8.96 -28.29
C GLU A 209 -10.79 9.60 -27.67
N GLY A 210 -10.67 10.17 -26.48
CA GLY A 210 -11.78 10.73 -25.72
C GLY A 210 -12.58 9.72 -24.89
N SER A 211 -12.26 8.43 -24.97
CA SER A 211 -12.86 7.39 -24.12
C SER A 211 -12.51 7.59 -22.65
N LEU A 212 -13.39 7.19 -21.73
CA LEU A 212 -13.12 7.27 -20.30
C LEU A 212 -11.99 6.33 -19.88
N LEU A 213 -11.14 6.78 -18.96
CA LEU A 213 -10.02 5.99 -18.41
C LEU A 213 -10.51 4.70 -17.75
N GLY A 214 -11.70 4.71 -17.14
CA GLY A 214 -12.33 3.50 -16.60
C GLY A 214 -12.55 2.40 -17.63
N VAL A 215 -12.95 2.75 -18.86
CA VAL A 215 -13.15 1.78 -19.96
C VAL A 215 -11.83 1.13 -20.37
N LEU A 216 -10.75 1.92 -20.40
CA LEU A 216 -9.40 1.42 -20.65
C LEU A 216 -8.97 0.39 -19.60
N VAL A 217 -9.18 0.70 -18.31
CA VAL A 217 -8.86 -0.20 -17.20
C VAL A 217 -9.71 -1.48 -17.26
N ASP A 218 -11.00 -1.36 -17.55
CA ASP A 218 -11.92 -2.51 -17.63
C ASP A 218 -11.61 -3.45 -18.80
N GLN A 219 -11.14 -2.91 -19.92
CA GLN A 219 -10.61 -3.71 -21.03
C GLN A 219 -9.40 -4.55 -20.57
N GLY A 220 -8.49 -3.97 -19.79
CA GLY A 220 -7.35 -4.70 -19.23
C GLY A 220 -7.73 -5.73 -18.18
N ILE A 221 -8.78 -5.51 -17.39
CA ILE A 221 -9.24 -6.47 -16.38
C ILE A 221 -9.99 -7.65 -17.02
N SER A 222 -10.85 -7.37 -18.01
CA SER A 222 -11.62 -8.39 -18.73
C SER A 222 -10.75 -9.23 -19.65
N ARG A 223 -9.73 -8.62 -20.29
CA ARG A 223 -8.82 -9.29 -21.21
C ARG A 223 -7.41 -9.35 -20.67
N VAL A 224 -7.15 -10.43 -19.95
CA VAL A 224 -5.90 -10.66 -19.23
C VAL A 224 -4.66 -10.62 -20.15
N LYS A 225 -4.79 -11.10 -21.40
CA LYS A 225 -3.66 -11.12 -22.36
C LYS A 225 -3.13 -9.72 -22.72
N SER A 226 -4.01 -8.72 -22.81
CA SER A 226 -3.64 -7.34 -23.14
C SER A 226 -3.40 -6.46 -21.90
N SER A 227 -3.49 -7.02 -20.69
CA SER A 227 -3.39 -6.22 -19.44
C SER A 227 -2.06 -5.49 -19.31
N SER A 228 -0.95 -6.09 -19.76
CA SER A 228 0.38 -5.47 -19.67
C SER A 228 0.47 -4.20 -20.54
N ASP A 229 -0.07 -4.28 -21.76
CA ASP A 229 -0.15 -3.15 -22.68
C ASP A 229 -1.09 -2.07 -22.16
N VAL A 230 -2.25 -2.46 -21.61
CA VAL A 230 -3.20 -1.53 -20.96
C VAL A 230 -2.56 -0.82 -19.78
N ALA A 231 -1.79 -1.53 -18.93
CA ALA A 231 -1.07 -0.91 -17.81
C ALA A 231 -0.04 0.11 -18.31
N GLY A 232 0.68 -0.20 -19.40
CA GLY A 232 1.59 0.74 -20.05
C GLY A 232 0.88 1.96 -20.64
N ALA A 233 -0.26 1.76 -21.29
CA ALA A 233 -1.10 2.83 -21.83
C ALA A 233 -1.63 3.74 -20.73
N LEU A 234 -2.11 3.18 -19.63
CA LEU A 234 -2.57 3.91 -18.44
C LEU A 234 -1.46 4.79 -17.86
N MET A 235 -0.26 4.23 -17.62
CA MET A 235 0.88 4.99 -17.11
C MET A 235 1.29 6.12 -18.07
N LYS A 236 1.21 5.87 -19.39
CA LYS A 236 1.48 6.89 -20.42
C LYS A 236 0.46 8.02 -20.38
N GLU A 237 -0.84 7.72 -20.34
CA GLU A 237 -1.91 8.72 -20.29
C GLU A 237 -1.81 9.58 -19.03
N LEU A 238 -1.64 8.96 -17.87
CA LEU A 238 -1.51 9.68 -16.60
C LEU A 238 -0.33 10.65 -16.61
N ARG A 239 0.82 10.21 -17.15
CA ARG A 239 2.02 11.04 -17.28
C ARG A 239 1.88 12.20 -18.26
N LEU A 240 1.13 12.00 -19.35
CA LEU A 240 0.92 13.04 -20.37
C LEU A 240 -0.12 14.09 -19.93
N GLN A 241 -1.06 13.69 -19.08
CA GLN A 241 -2.14 14.55 -18.61
C GLN A 241 -1.79 15.27 -17.31
N SER A 242 -0.91 14.71 -16.49
CA SER A 242 -0.40 15.39 -15.29
C SER A 242 0.30 16.70 -15.65
N GLY A 243 -0.02 17.78 -14.92
CA GLY A 243 0.65 19.08 -15.08
C GLY A 243 0.11 19.95 -16.23
N GLN A 244 -0.85 19.44 -17.01
CA GLN A 244 -1.58 20.25 -17.98
C GLN A 244 -2.52 21.23 -17.27
N PRO A 245 -2.81 22.41 -17.82
CA PRO A 245 -3.75 23.36 -17.22
C PRO A 245 -5.16 22.76 -17.07
N ASP A 246 -5.53 21.84 -17.96
CA ASP A 246 -6.80 21.10 -17.91
C ASP A 246 -6.76 19.85 -16.99
N ALA A 247 -5.67 19.63 -16.26
CA ALA A 247 -5.50 18.45 -15.43
C ALA A 247 -6.47 18.49 -14.22
N VAL A 248 -7.43 17.57 -14.22
CA VAL A 248 -8.43 17.42 -13.15
C VAL A 248 -7.84 16.81 -11.87
N PHE A 249 -6.59 16.32 -11.91
CA PHE A 249 -5.99 15.54 -10.83
C PHE A 249 -4.51 15.89 -10.62
N ARG A 250 -4.04 15.66 -9.40
CA ARG A 250 -2.61 15.60 -9.05
C ARG A 250 -2.17 14.15 -8.99
N LEU A 251 -0.97 13.84 -9.48
CA LEU A 251 -0.48 12.47 -9.57
C LEU A 251 0.50 12.17 -8.42
N ALA A 252 0.19 11.17 -7.59
CA ALA A 252 1.10 10.60 -6.61
C ALA A 252 1.57 9.23 -7.08
N VAL A 253 2.85 9.12 -7.44
CA VAL A 253 3.46 7.83 -7.83
C VAL A 253 4.19 7.24 -6.63
N ALA A 254 3.67 6.13 -6.10
CA ALA A 254 4.23 5.44 -4.95
C ALA A 254 4.78 4.07 -5.36
N VAL A 255 6.08 3.83 -5.18
CA VAL A 255 6.71 2.54 -5.57
C VAL A 255 7.52 1.98 -4.42
N ASP A 256 7.13 0.80 -3.92
CA ASP A 256 7.94 0.06 -2.97
C ASP A 256 8.95 -0.85 -3.67
N GLY A 257 10.19 -0.85 -3.19
CA GLY A 257 11.26 -1.69 -3.72
C GLY A 257 11.73 -1.25 -5.11
N VAL A 258 11.90 0.06 -5.32
CA VAL A 258 12.23 0.65 -6.63
C VAL A 258 13.56 0.12 -7.21
N ASN A 259 14.45 -0.40 -6.36
CA ASN A 259 15.68 -1.07 -6.77
C ASN A 259 15.46 -2.32 -7.64
N ALA A 260 14.25 -2.91 -7.64
CA ALA A 260 13.90 -4.00 -8.55
C ALA A 260 13.97 -3.60 -10.03
N LEU A 261 13.77 -2.31 -10.37
CA LEU A 261 13.67 -1.86 -11.76
C LEU A 261 15.02 -1.93 -12.50
N TRP A 262 16.13 -1.64 -11.82
CA TRP A 262 17.47 -1.63 -12.39
C TRP A 262 18.35 -2.80 -11.93
N GLY A 263 17.79 -3.72 -11.13
CA GLY A 263 18.46 -4.93 -10.70
C GLY A 263 18.51 -6.02 -11.77
N ARG A 264 18.53 -7.27 -11.33
CA ARG A 264 18.44 -8.46 -12.21
C ARG A 264 17.13 -9.18 -11.96
N SER A 265 16.58 -9.85 -12.97
CA SER A 265 15.39 -10.68 -12.82
C SER A 265 15.75 -12.15 -12.57
N THR A 266 14.84 -12.92 -11.96
CA THR A 266 14.95 -14.39 -11.91
C THR A 266 14.15 -15.07 -13.02
N ILE A 267 13.50 -14.29 -13.88
CA ILE A 267 12.62 -14.79 -14.93
C ILE A 267 13.49 -15.30 -16.08
N LYS A 268 13.12 -16.44 -16.63
CA LYS A 268 13.84 -17.07 -17.74
C LYS A 268 12.96 -17.13 -18.98
N LYS A 269 13.57 -16.96 -20.15
CA LYS A 269 12.96 -17.22 -21.45
C LYS A 269 12.83 -18.73 -21.69
N GLU A 270 12.17 -19.12 -22.77
CA GLU A 270 12.00 -20.53 -23.16
C GLU A 270 13.34 -21.24 -23.40
N ASP A 271 14.34 -20.51 -23.90
CA ASP A 271 15.71 -20.98 -24.10
C ASP A 271 16.55 -21.07 -22.81
N LYS A 272 15.93 -20.79 -21.64
CA LYS A 272 16.54 -20.73 -20.30
C LYS A 272 17.51 -19.56 -20.06
N SER A 273 17.65 -18.64 -21.02
CA SER A 273 18.37 -17.38 -20.79
C SER A 273 17.60 -16.49 -19.80
N ALA A 274 18.31 -15.62 -19.09
CA ALA A 274 17.68 -14.68 -18.17
C ALA A 274 17.00 -13.54 -18.96
N VAL A 275 15.82 -13.11 -18.50
CA VAL A 275 15.14 -11.92 -19.04
C VAL A 275 15.70 -10.68 -18.37
N ASP A 276 16.14 -9.69 -19.13
CA ASP A 276 16.55 -8.42 -18.55
C ASP A 276 15.32 -7.62 -18.10
N PRO A 277 15.37 -6.88 -16.97
CA PRO A 277 14.21 -6.10 -16.53
C PRO A 277 13.71 -5.08 -17.55
N GLU A 278 14.55 -4.64 -18.49
CA GLU A 278 14.15 -3.72 -19.58
C GLU A 278 13.30 -4.39 -20.66
N GLU A 279 13.41 -5.71 -20.81
CA GLU A 279 12.58 -6.48 -21.72
C GLU A 279 11.16 -6.68 -21.15
N LEU A 280 10.96 -6.51 -19.83
CA LEU A 280 9.64 -6.65 -19.21
C LEU A 280 8.79 -5.38 -19.43
N THR A 281 7.62 -5.53 -20.06
CA THR A 281 6.74 -4.40 -20.41
C THR A 281 6.34 -3.55 -19.21
N LEU A 282 5.99 -4.17 -18.07
CA LEU A 282 5.60 -3.44 -16.85
C LEU A 282 6.76 -2.61 -16.29
N VAL A 283 7.95 -3.21 -16.17
CA VAL A 283 9.15 -2.55 -15.65
C VAL A 283 9.58 -1.41 -16.58
N HIS A 284 9.58 -1.65 -17.89
CA HIS A 284 9.93 -0.64 -18.90
C HIS A 284 9.04 0.60 -18.80
N ASN A 285 7.72 0.39 -18.65
CA ASN A 285 6.78 1.50 -18.55
C ASN A 285 6.86 2.20 -17.18
N LEU A 286 7.11 1.46 -16.10
CA LEU A 286 7.32 2.06 -14.78
C LEU A 286 8.61 2.90 -14.73
N LYS A 287 9.70 2.46 -15.38
CA LYS A 287 10.93 3.27 -15.53
C LYS A 287 10.67 4.62 -16.21
N LYS A 288 9.78 4.66 -17.21
CA LYS A 288 9.39 5.93 -17.86
C LYS A 288 8.63 6.87 -16.93
N LEU A 289 7.88 6.31 -15.98
CA LEU A 289 7.14 7.08 -14.99
C LEU A 289 8.06 7.64 -13.89
N MET A 290 9.18 6.96 -13.61
CA MET A 290 10.20 7.44 -12.67
C MET A 290 11.01 8.64 -13.19
N LYS A 291 10.97 8.91 -14.50
CA LYS A 291 11.59 10.12 -15.06
C LYS A 291 10.85 11.37 -14.56
N ASN A 292 11.57 12.49 -14.49
CA ASN A 292 11.06 13.80 -14.06
C ASN A 292 10.69 14.66 -15.28
N ASP A 293 10.29 14.02 -16.38
CA ASP A 293 9.89 14.66 -17.64
C ASP A 293 8.44 15.19 -17.63
N TRP A 294 7.79 15.17 -16.46
CA TRP A 294 6.40 15.56 -16.26
C TRP A 294 6.25 16.38 -14.97
N SER A 295 5.16 17.15 -14.86
CA SER A 295 4.83 18.04 -13.73
C SER A 295 3.43 17.75 -13.19
N GLY A 296 2.98 18.48 -12.16
CA GLY A 296 1.64 18.28 -11.58
C GLY A 296 1.53 17.09 -10.62
N GLY A 297 2.64 16.61 -10.07
CA GLY A 297 2.65 15.52 -9.10
C GLY A 297 4.01 15.25 -8.48
N ALA A 298 4.09 14.14 -7.75
CA ALA A 298 5.29 13.74 -7.01
C ALA A 298 5.52 12.23 -7.08
N ILE A 299 6.80 11.83 -7.00
CA ILE A 299 7.26 10.45 -7.01
C ILE A 299 7.82 10.13 -5.62
N VAL A 300 7.18 9.23 -4.89
CA VAL A 300 7.61 8.78 -3.57
C VAL A 300 7.98 7.30 -3.66
N THR A 301 9.22 6.97 -3.35
CA THR A 301 9.75 5.61 -3.55
C THR A 301 10.46 5.13 -2.30
N THR A 302 10.56 3.81 -2.16
CA THR A 302 11.36 3.17 -1.10
C THR A 302 12.36 2.21 -1.72
N LEU A 303 13.51 2.08 -1.07
CA LEU A 303 14.41 0.96 -1.28
C LEU A 303 13.99 -0.21 -0.39
N SER A 304 14.12 -1.42 -0.90
CA SER A 304 13.95 -2.62 -0.09
C SER A 304 15.02 -3.65 -0.39
N GLN A 305 15.76 -4.02 0.66
CA GLN A 305 16.58 -5.22 0.69
C GLN A 305 15.71 -6.48 0.80
N THR A 306 14.51 -6.37 1.39
CA THR A 306 13.65 -7.54 1.55
C THR A 306 13.04 -7.90 0.21
N GLY A 307 13.41 -9.06 -0.33
CA GLY A 307 12.92 -9.52 -1.62
C GLY A 307 13.75 -9.06 -2.80
N SER A 308 14.85 -8.32 -2.57
CA SER A 308 15.84 -7.99 -3.58
C SER A 308 16.56 -9.25 -4.09
N LEU A 309 17.00 -9.18 -5.34
CA LEU A 309 17.60 -10.30 -6.05
C LEU A 309 19.08 -10.04 -6.25
N TYR A 310 19.92 -11.04 -5.96
CA TYR A 310 21.37 -10.98 -6.18
C TYR A 310 22.10 -9.83 -5.47
N THR A 311 21.56 -9.31 -4.36
CA THR A 311 22.20 -8.27 -3.53
C THR A 311 22.58 -8.81 -2.16
N SER A 312 23.65 -8.28 -1.56
CA SER A 312 24.02 -8.61 -0.17
C SER A 312 22.90 -8.24 0.82
N LYS A 313 22.82 -8.98 1.92
CA LYS A 313 21.89 -8.68 3.03
C LYS A 313 22.27 -7.45 3.83
N SER A 314 23.54 -7.07 3.81
CA SER A 314 24.06 -5.90 4.51
C SER A 314 23.80 -4.58 3.78
N PHE A 315 23.46 -4.62 2.49
CA PHE A 315 23.29 -3.42 1.69
C PHE A 315 21.95 -2.74 1.96
N TYR A 316 22.00 -1.43 2.15
CA TYR A 316 20.82 -0.60 2.40
C TYR A 316 20.94 0.82 1.84
N LEU A 317 22.14 1.22 1.38
CA LEU A 317 22.37 2.54 0.84
C LEU A 317 21.83 2.65 -0.60
N PRO A 318 21.41 3.85 -1.04
CA PRO A 318 20.88 4.06 -2.40
C PRO A 318 21.81 3.59 -3.50
N ARG A 319 23.09 3.97 -3.46
CA ARG A 319 24.07 3.59 -4.49
C ARG A 319 24.33 2.08 -4.55
N GLU A 320 24.29 1.39 -3.42
CA GLU A 320 24.49 -0.06 -3.34
C GLU A 320 23.30 -0.84 -3.90
N LEU A 321 22.07 -0.42 -3.59
CA LEU A 321 20.86 -1.14 -3.98
C LEU A 321 20.38 -0.78 -5.39
N LEU A 322 20.51 0.47 -5.82
CA LEU A 322 20.14 0.90 -7.17
C LEU A 322 21.20 0.51 -8.22
N GLY A 323 22.45 0.34 -7.80
CA GLY A 323 23.59 0.27 -8.71
C GLY A 323 23.83 1.60 -9.44
N GLU A 324 24.82 1.63 -10.32
CA GLU A 324 25.19 2.84 -11.09
C GLU A 324 24.05 3.29 -12.01
N THR A 325 23.50 2.35 -12.81
CA THR A 325 22.44 2.65 -13.78
C THR A 325 21.16 3.19 -13.12
N GLY A 326 20.77 2.62 -11.98
CA GLY A 326 19.60 3.06 -11.23
C GLY A 326 19.82 4.39 -10.53
N PHE A 327 21.03 4.61 -9.98
CA PHE A 327 21.39 5.87 -9.35
C PHE A 327 21.39 7.01 -10.37
N ASP A 328 22.06 6.85 -11.51
CA ASP A 328 22.13 7.84 -12.59
C ASP A 328 20.74 8.14 -13.19
N SER A 329 19.87 7.13 -13.28
CA SER A 329 18.49 7.31 -13.76
C SER A 329 17.64 8.10 -12.76
N MET A 330 17.83 7.89 -11.46
CA MET A 330 17.05 8.50 -10.38
C MET A 330 17.58 9.87 -9.97
N ASP A 331 18.82 10.22 -10.30
CA ASP A 331 19.40 11.54 -10.04
C ASP A 331 18.71 12.64 -10.86
N PRO A 332 18.39 13.82 -10.29
CA PRO A 332 18.39 14.17 -8.87
C PRO A 332 17.17 13.62 -8.10
N PHE A 333 17.40 13.19 -6.86
CA PHE A 333 16.36 12.79 -5.91
C PHE A 333 16.68 13.25 -4.48
N ILE A 334 15.66 13.31 -3.63
CA ILE A 334 15.77 13.66 -2.21
C ILE A 334 15.85 12.35 -1.39
N PRO A 335 17.03 11.97 -0.87
CA PRO A 335 17.18 10.80 -0.02
C PRO A 335 16.63 11.09 1.38
N VAL A 336 15.71 10.25 1.86
CA VAL A 336 15.14 10.36 3.22
C VAL A 336 15.51 9.11 4.01
N SER A 337 16.31 9.29 5.05
CA SER A 337 16.75 8.20 5.93
C SER A 337 15.64 7.76 6.87
N VAL A 338 15.38 6.46 6.95
CA VAL A 338 14.41 5.86 7.87
C VAL A 338 15.15 5.04 8.91
N PRO A 339 15.46 5.63 10.08
CA PRO A 339 16.16 4.95 11.17
C PRO A 339 15.24 3.97 11.92
N ASP A 340 15.86 3.17 12.80
CA ASP A 340 15.15 2.42 13.84
C ASP A 340 14.43 3.37 14.82
N TYR A 341 13.66 2.83 15.77
CA TYR A 341 12.90 3.66 16.68
C TYR A 341 13.80 4.52 17.58
N SER A 342 13.40 5.78 17.76
CA SER A 342 13.88 6.58 18.89
C SER A 342 13.37 6.01 20.22
N GLU A 343 13.90 6.47 21.34
CA GLU A 343 13.43 6.04 22.66
C GLU A 343 11.94 6.36 22.87
N LYS A 344 11.50 7.54 22.43
CA LYS A 344 10.10 7.96 22.50
C LYS A 344 9.19 7.10 21.61
N GLU A 345 9.61 6.82 20.37
CA GLU A 345 8.87 5.96 19.45
C GLU A 345 8.77 4.53 20.00
N PHE A 346 9.87 3.98 20.53
CA PHE A 346 9.87 2.66 21.14
C PHE A 346 8.93 2.59 22.34
N GLU A 347 8.99 3.59 23.23
CA GLU A 347 8.12 3.67 24.41
C GLU A 347 6.65 3.64 24.00
N SER A 348 6.29 4.49 23.04
CA SER A 348 4.92 4.58 22.56
C SER A 348 4.47 3.27 21.89
N CYS A 349 5.34 2.60 21.13
CA CYS A 349 5.05 1.29 20.54
C CYS A 349 4.82 0.21 21.60
N TYR A 350 5.66 0.18 22.64
CA TYR A 350 5.51 -0.73 23.77
C TYR A 350 4.20 -0.48 24.52
N LEU A 351 3.88 0.78 24.81
CA LEU A 351 2.61 1.17 25.45
C LEU A 351 1.40 0.82 24.58
N TYR A 352 1.49 0.97 23.26
CA TYR A 352 0.44 0.53 22.34
C TYR A 352 0.23 -1.00 22.40
N TYR A 353 1.29 -1.81 22.49
CA TYR A 353 1.13 -3.26 22.66
C TYR A 353 0.59 -3.64 24.03
N MET A 354 0.87 -2.85 25.07
CA MET A 354 0.25 -3.01 26.39
C MET A 354 -1.24 -2.69 26.39
N ASP A 355 -1.62 -1.56 25.80
CA ASP A 355 -3.00 -1.11 25.60
C ASP A 355 -3.84 -2.19 24.91
N ARG A 356 -3.26 -2.83 23.89
CA ARG A 356 -3.89 -3.93 23.15
C ARG A 356 -3.86 -5.29 23.85
N ASN A 357 -3.30 -5.37 25.07
CA ASN A 357 -3.00 -6.63 25.74
C ASN A 357 -2.28 -7.62 24.81
N TRP A 358 -1.36 -7.14 23.97
CA TRP A 358 -0.64 -8.00 23.03
C TRP A 358 0.48 -8.78 23.74
N LEU A 359 1.11 -8.16 24.74
CA LEU A 359 2.13 -8.78 25.58
C LEU A 359 1.46 -9.59 26.70
N GLN A 360 1.44 -10.92 26.57
CA GLN A 360 0.79 -11.81 27.53
C GLN A 360 1.72 -12.28 28.64
N HIS A 361 3.01 -12.43 28.36
CA HIS A 361 3.99 -12.84 29.36
C HIS A 361 4.11 -11.83 30.53
N PRO A 362 4.05 -12.25 31.80
CA PRO A 362 4.12 -11.33 32.94
C PRO A 362 5.43 -10.53 33.01
N GLN A 363 6.57 -11.15 32.68
CA GLN A 363 7.88 -10.47 32.72
C GLN A 363 8.04 -9.46 31.60
N SER A 364 7.38 -9.64 30.45
CA SER A 364 7.45 -8.65 29.36
C SER A 364 6.75 -7.35 29.73
N ARG A 365 5.96 -7.35 30.81
CA ARG A 365 5.30 -6.17 31.34
C ARG A 365 6.11 -5.37 32.35
N GLN A 366 7.20 -5.94 32.84
CA GLN A 366 8.09 -5.32 33.83
C GLN A 366 9.16 -4.48 33.14
N GLU A 367 9.78 -3.56 33.88
CA GLU A 367 10.85 -2.71 33.35
C GLU A 367 12.06 -3.51 32.86
N ASP A 368 12.38 -4.62 33.52
CA ASP A 368 13.51 -5.47 33.12
C ASP A 368 13.22 -6.20 31.80
N GLY A 369 12.02 -6.76 31.63
CA GLY A 369 11.61 -7.35 30.35
C GLY A 369 11.58 -6.33 29.21
N LYS A 370 11.20 -5.08 29.50
CA LYS A 370 11.30 -3.99 28.52
C LYS A 370 12.74 -3.69 28.12
N LYS A 371 13.69 -3.64 29.07
CA LYS A 371 15.12 -3.46 28.78
C LYS A 371 15.67 -4.61 27.92
N GLU A 372 15.26 -5.84 28.20
CA GLU A 372 15.60 -7.00 27.37
C GLU A 372 15.05 -6.87 25.95
N LEU A 373 13.79 -6.46 25.78
CA LEU A 373 13.19 -6.23 24.48
C LEU A 373 13.92 -5.14 23.68
N ILE A 374 14.32 -4.04 24.35
CA ILE A 374 15.13 -2.99 23.74
C ILE A 374 16.46 -3.56 23.26
N PHE A 375 17.15 -4.33 24.11
CA PHE A 375 18.45 -4.92 23.79
C PHE A 375 18.38 -5.92 22.63
N LEU A 376 17.42 -6.86 22.67
CA LEU A 376 17.26 -7.90 21.65
C LEU A 376 16.78 -7.35 20.30
N SER A 377 15.87 -6.36 20.31
CA SER A 377 15.39 -5.74 19.08
C SER A 377 16.33 -4.67 18.53
N ASN A 378 17.21 -4.13 19.37
CA ASN A 378 17.96 -2.90 19.11
C ASN A 378 17.04 -1.75 18.60
N ARG A 379 15.80 -1.69 19.11
CA ARG A 379 14.75 -0.75 18.68
C ARG A 379 14.35 -0.86 17.19
N ASN A 380 14.72 -1.95 16.51
CA ASN A 380 14.28 -2.20 15.14
C ASN A 380 12.78 -2.57 15.11
N PRO A 381 11.93 -1.86 14.36
CA PRO A 381 10.47 -2.10 14.34
C PRO A 381 10.08 -3.53 14.00
N SER A 382 10.70 -4.12 12.96
CA SER A 382 10.35 -5.47 12.53
C SER A 382 10.84 -6.54 13.50
N LEU A 383 12.02 -6.37 14.12
CA LEU A 383 12.48 -7.31 15.13
C LEU A 383 11.64 -7.21 16.41
N PHE A 384 11.30 -5.99 16.83
CA PHE A 384 10.44 -5.78 18.00
C PHE A 384 9.06 -6.41 17.82
N GLU A 385 8.41 -6.22 16.67
CA GLU A 385 7.13 -6.86 16.35
C GLU A 385 7.24 -8.39 16.32
N LYS A 386 8.35 -8.95 15.80
CA LYS A 386 8.60 -10.42 15.84
C LYS A 386 8.68 -10.93 17.26
N LEU A 387 9.47 -10.27 18.10
CA LEU A 387 9.68 -10.68 19.48
C LEU A 387 8.36 -10.63 20.25
N CYS A 388 7.62 -9.54 20.13
CA CYS A 388 6.32 -9.38 20.79
C CYS A 388 5.25 -10.34 20.26
N GLY A 389 5.35 -10.81 19.02
CA GLY A 389 4.35 -11.70 18.41
C GLY A 389 4.27 -13.11 19.01
N PHE A 390 5.22 -13.53 19.84
CA PHE A 390 5.21 -14.83 20.52
C PHE A 390 5.29 -14.74 22.05
N LEU A 391 5.20 -13.53 22.62
CA LEU A 391 5.28 -13.27 24.06
C LEU A 391 3.91 -13.22 24.74
#